data_AF-S8EP06-F1
#
_entry.id   AF-S8EP06-F1
#
_cell.length_a   1.000
_cell.length_b   1.000
_cell.length_c   1.000
_cell.angle_alpha   90.00
_cell.angle_beta   90.00
_cell.angle_gamma   90.00
#
_symmetry.space_group_name_H-M   'P 1'
#
loop_
_entity.id
_entity.type
_entity.pdbx_description
1 polymer ?
#
loop_
_entity_poly.entity_id
_entity_poly.type
_entity_poly.pdbx_seq_one_letter_code
_entity_poly.pdbx_strand_id
1 'polypeptide(L)'
;TPRQIQEAVSEYVASADLTDNFADNQAFLDAAVENAANLPVDDLESFPLTLENVERITWLSMYQPIIYCDDSGSMSGSQWDTQRRLVDRIAKLATRVVPDGYGVWLRFLNSPISGDNLTHTEILQYYDSIGPTAMTPLGTTLRRRILEPLVYNVLPSRPNRKLERPLLICVITDGMPNQEPITAFEEAIADCRRFLRQAGSQPTQVRFCVNQIGGDSSAAGFLERLRRNQEIQDVVYCTTGRLDSGFSDLQENQRELETWLLKILTDPIMPAHNNA
;
A
#
# COMPACT_ATOMS: atom_id res chain seq x y z
N THR A 1 23.67 6.22 15.81
CA THR A 1 23.37 7.64 16.12
C THR A 1 22.61 8.25 14.94
N PRO A 2 21.88 9.36 15.09
CA PRO A 2 21.17 10.03 13.99
C PRO A 2 22.02 10.24 12.73
N ARG A 3 23.29 10.65 12.93
CA ARG A 3 24.25 10.85 11.85
C ARG A 3 24.56 9.58 11.05
N GLN A 4 24.71 8.44 11.73
CA GLN A 4 24.93 7.16 11.07
C GLN A 4 23.71 6.72 10.26
N ILE A 5 22.50 7.02 10.76
CA ILE A 5 21.26 6.75 10.02
C ILE A 5 21.21 7.62 8.77
N GLN A 6 21.51 8.92 8.88
CA GLN A 6 21.54 9.85 7.73
C GLN A 6 22.54 9.42 6.65
N GLU A 7 23.77 9.05 7.04
CA GLU A 7 24.80 8.54 6.14
C GLU A 7 24.30 7.25 5.44
N ALA A 8 23.71 6.32 6.18
CA ALA A 8 23.19 5.08 5.62
C ALA A 8 21.98 5.26 4.70
N VAL A 9 21.05 6.19 4.99
CA VAL A 9 19.92 6.52 4.09
C VAL A 9 20.46 7.02 2.76
N SER A 10 21.44 7.92 2.81
CA SER A 10 22.02 8.54 1.62
C SER A 10 22.74 7.50 0.75
N GLU A 11 23.52 6.61 1.37
CA GLU A 11 24.19 5.49 0.69
C GLU A 11 23.19 4.48 0.11
N TYR A 12 22.12 4.16 0.84
CA TYR A 12 21.07 3.24 0.38
C TYR A 12 20.36 3.78 -0.86
N VAL A 13 19.98 5.06 -0.85
CA VAL A 13 19.32 5.71 -1.98
C VAL A 13 20.23 5.78 -3.21
N ALA A 14 21.53 6.00 -3.01
CA ALA A 14 22.50 6.00 -4.10
C ALA A 14 22.76 4.59 -4.66
N SER A 15 22.58 3.53 -3.87
CA SER A 15 22.90 2.15 -4.27
C SER A 15 21.71 1.35 -4.83
N ALA A 16 20.46 1.76 -4.56
CA ALA A 16 19.28 0.95 -4.84
C ALA A 16 18.62 1.17 -6.24
N ASP A 17 19.33 1.66 -7.27
CA ASP A 17 18.75 2.09 -8.58
C ASP A 17 17.53 3.04 -8.42
N LEU A 18 17.42 3.68 -7.25
CA LEU A 18 16.36 4.59 -6.87
C LEU A 18 16.46 5.89 -7.66
N THR A 19 17.67 6.36 -7.87
CA THR A 19 17.97 7.61 -8.56
C THR A 19 17.52 7.56 -10.02
N ASP A 20 17.74 6.44 -10.72
CA ASP A 20 17.24 6.26 -12.09
C ASP A 20 15.70 6.19 -12.13
N ASN A 21 15.10 5.65 -11.07
CA ASN A 21 13.65 5.60 -10.97
C ASN A 21 13.00 6.96 -10.64
N PHE A 22 13.73 7.86 -10.00
CA PHE A 22 13.27 9.17 -9.57
C PHE A 22 14.03 10.33 -10.21
N ALA A 23 14.74 10.09 -11.32
CA ALA A 23 15.51 11.13 -12.01
C ALA A 23 14.63 12.33 -12.42
N ASP A 24 13.37 12.05 -12.79
CA ASP A 24 12.39 13.08 -13.14
C ASP A 24 11.73 13.76 -11.91
N ASN A 25 12.03 13.29 -10.69
CA ASN A 25 11.47 13.81 -9.43
C ASN A 25 12.50 13.85 -8.29
N GLN A 26 13.70 14.37 -8.58
CA GLN A 26 14.81 14.46 -7.62
C GLN A 26 14.42 15.27 -6.36
N ALA A 27 13.63 16.32 -6.51
CA ALA A 27 13.20 17.15 -5.37
C ALA A 27 12.35 16.36 -4.36
N PHE A 28 11.50 15.44 -4.82
CA PHE A 28 10.76 14.55 -3.93
C PHE A 28 11.71 13.61 -3.19
N LEU A 29 12.67 13.02 -3.91
CA LEU A 29 13.63 12.08 -3.33
C LEU A 29 14.47 12.75 -2.26
N ASP A 30 15.01 13.93 -2.53
CA ASP A 30 15.82 14.71 -1.59
C ASP A 30 15.03 15.03 -0.31
N ALA A 31 13.79 15.51 -0.46
CA ALA A 31 12.94 15.82 0.67
C ALA A 31 12.53 14.56 1.47
N ALA A 32 12.28 13.43 0.81
CA ALA A 32 11.96 12.18 1.48
C ALA A 32 13.15 11.62 2.28
N VAL A 33 14.37 11.74 1.72
CA VAL A 33 15.62 11.38 2.39
C VAL A 33 15.89 12.28 3.59
N GLU A 34 15.72 13.59 3.43
CA GLU A 34 15.87 14.55 4.52
C GLU A 34 14.88 14.25 5.65
N ASN A 35 13.62 13.99 5.33
CA ASN A 35 12.61 13.62 6.31
C ASN A 35 12.95 12.30 7.03
N ALA A 36 13.43 11.28 6.30
CA ALA A 36 13.85 10.01 6.89
C ALA A 36 15.06 10.17 7.82
N ALA A 37 16.04 11.00 7.44
CA ALA A 37 17.21 11.31 8.26
C ALA A 37 16.86 12.08 9.55
N ASN A 38 15.77 12.85 9.52
CA ASN A 38 15.29 13.65 10.64
C ASN A 38 14.24 12.94 11.51
N LEU A 39 14.02 11.63 11.30
CA LEU A 39 13.10 10.87 12.15
C LEU A 39 13.52 10.91 13.63
N PRO A 40 12.56 11.05 14.56
CA PRO A 40 12.86 11.09 16.00
C PRO A 40 13.38 9.73 16.49
N VAL A 41 14.53 9.74 17.18
CA VAL A 41 15.21 8.52 17.66
C VAL A 41 14.42 7.78 18.74
N ASP A 42 13.76 8.54 19.62
CA ASP A 42 13.12 8.02 20.84
C ASP A 42 11.58 8.07 20.75
N ASP A 43 11.02 7.98 19.54
CA ASP A 43 9.58 7.88 19.34
C ASP A 43 9.07 6.48 19.71
N LEU A 44 8.55 6.36 20.92
CA LEU A 44 8.03 5.10 21.47
C LEU A 44 6.73 4.64 20.79
N GLU A 45 6.05 5.55 20.08
CA GLU A 45 4.83 5.26 19.33
C GLU A 45 5.13 4.86 17.88
N SER A 46 6.41 4.68 17.52
CA SER A 46 6.88 4.34 16.18
C SER A 46 7.83 3.15 16.17
N PHE A 47 8.15 2.64 14.98
CA PHE A 47 9.18 1.63 14.78
C PHE A 47 10.56 2.14 15.26
N PRO A 48 11.43 1.26 15.78
CA PRO A 48 12.79 1.63 16.15
C PRO A 48 13.60 2.02 14.90
N LEU A 49 14.45 3.06 15.00
CA LEU A 49 15.33 3.50 13.92
C LEU A 49 16.53 2.56 13.73
N THR A 50 16.27 1.40 13.13
CA THR A 50 17.27 0.48 12.60
C THR A 50 17.53 0.80 11.12
N LEU A 51 18.68 0.37 10.59
CA LEU A 51 18.97 0.52 9.16
C LEU A 51 17.85 -0.11 8.31
N GLU A 52 17.44 -1.35 8.62
CA GLU A 52 16.35 -2.04 7.92
C GLU A 52 15.05 -1.22 7.89
N ASN A 53 14.63 -0.66 9.03
CA ASN A 53 13.38 0.10 9.08
C ASN A 53 13.47 1.43 8.33
N VAL A 54 14.65 2.06 8.35
CA VAL A 54 14.88 3.31 7.62
C VAL A 54 14.92 3.08 6.11
N GLU A 55 15.53 1.98 5.65
CA GLU A 55 15.47 1.55 4.25
C GLU A 55 14.02 1.29 3.81
N ARG A 56 13.26 0.57 4.63
CA ARG A 56 11.84 0.24 4.37
C ARG A 56 10.95 1.46 4.28
N ILE A 57 11.04 2.40 5.24
CA ILE A 57 10.21 3.61 5.21
C ILE A 57 10.58 4.54 4.04
N THR A 58 11.87 4.58 3.68
CA THR A 58 12.34 5.30 2.50
C THR A 58 11.80 4.66 1.22
N TRP A 59 11.78 3.34 1.12
CA TRP A 59 11.14 2.67 -0.02
C TRP A 59 9.64 2.86 -0.08
N LEU A 60 8.95 2.81 1.07
CA LEU A 60 7.51 3.06 1.13
C LEU A 60 7.17 4.45 0.59
N SER A 61 7.97 5.48 0.91
CA SER A 61 7.72 6.83 0.42
C SER A 61 7.94 6.97 -1.09
N MET A 62 8.62 6.03 -1.75
CA MET A 62 8.75 6.07 -3.21
C MET A 62 7.47 5.63 -3.94
N TYR A 63 6.59 4.88 -3.28
CA TYR A 63 5.32 4.44 -3.88
C TYR A 63 4.19 5.39 -3.50
N GLN A 64 3.23 5.61 -4.39
CA GLN A 64 1.96 6.24 -4.06
C GLN A 64 1.04 5.18 -3.41
N PRO A 65 0.83 5.23 -2.09
CA PRO A 65 -0.07 4.31 -1.40
C PRO A 65 -1.52 4.64 -1.73
N ILE A 66 -2.28 3.60 -2.06
CA ILE A 66 -3.73 3.63 -2.19
C ILE A 66 -4.28 2.60 -1.21
N ILE A 67 -4.99 3.05 -0.17
CA ILE A 67 -5.72 2.13 0.70
C ILE A 67 -7.08 1.89 0.08
N TYR A 68 -7.31 0.64 -0.32
CA TYR A 68 -8.53 0.16 -0.92
C TYR A 68 -9.31 -0.67 0.10
N CYS A 69 -10.27 0.00 0.75
CA CYS A 69 -11.02 -0.52 1.88
C CYS A 69 -12.28 -1.26 1.44
N ASP A 70 -12.52 -2.41 2.04
CA ASP A 70 -13.80 -3.09 2.01
C ASP A 70 -14.80 -2.39 2.92
N ASP A 71 -15.83 -1.79 2.33
CA ASP A 71 -16.98 -1.22 3.03
C ASP A 71 -18.26 -2.01 2.71
N SER A 72 -18.15 -3.30 2.41
CA SER A 72 -19.29 -4.19 2.23
C SER A 72 -20.00 -4.48 3.54
N GLY A 73 -21.26 -4.94 3.48
CA GLY A 73 -22.07 -5.20 4.67
C GLY A 73 -21.47 -6.23 5.65
N SER A 74 -20.64 -7.18 5.16
CA SER A 74 -19.96 -8.19 6.00
C SER A 74 -18.98 -7.57 6.99
N MET A 75 -18.42 -6.40 6.66
CA MET A 75 -17.47 -5.68 7.50
C MET A 75 -18.11 -5.06 8.76
N SER A 76 -19.44 -5.09 8.91
CA SER A 76 -20.15 -4.46 10.03
C SER A 76 -19.64 -4.90 11.40
N GLY A 77 -19.45 -3.94 12.32
CA GLY A 77 -18.99 -4.19 13.68
C GLY A 77 -17.46 -4.21 13.80
N SER A 78 -16.91 -5.23 14.46
CA SER A 78 -15.49 -5.28 14.84
C SER A 78 -14.51 -5.21 13.65
N GLN A 79 -14.90 -5.75 12.49
CA GLN A 79 -14.11 -5.75 11.27
C GLN A 79 -13.94 -4.31 10.76
N TRP A 80 -15.03 -3.54 10.71
CA TRP A 80 -15.01 -2.12 10.34
C TRP A 80 -14.16 -1.27 11.27
N ASP A 81 -14.30 -1.47 12.58
CA ASP A 81 -13.52 -0.75 13.61
C ASP A 81 -12.03 -1.09 13.53
N THR A 82 -11.70 -2.35 13.26
CA THR A 82 -10.31 -2.80 13.10
C THR A 82 -9.71 -2.24 11.81
N GLN A 83 -10.43 -2.29 10.69
CA GLN A 83 -10.00 -1.66 9.44
C GLN A 83 -9.76 -0.16 9.64
N ARG A 84 -10.63 0.56 10.36
CA ARG A 84 -10.44 1.98 10.69
C ARG A 84 -9.10 2.24 11.39
N ARG A 85 -8.77 1.43 12.41
CA ARG A 85 -7.51 1.55 13.16
C ARG A 85 -6.29 1.20 12.31
N LEU A 86 -6.40 0.21 11.43
CA LEU A 86 -5.35 -0.15 10.47
C LEU A 86 -5.14 0.97 9.44
N VAL A 87 -6.21 1.56 8.91
CA VAL A 87 -6.16 2.69 7.96
C VAL A 87 -5.43 3.88 8.56
N ASP A 88 -5.73 4.25 9.81
CA ASP A 88 -5.03 5.31 10.55
C ASP A 88 -3.53 5.06 10.64
N ARG A 89 -3.12 3.85 11.04
CA ARG A 89 -1.70 3.50 11.19
C ARG A 89 -0.96 3.39 9.87
N ILE A 90 -1.58 2.76 8.86
CA ILE A 90 -1.02 2.70 7.51
C ILE A 90 -0.81 4.13 6.98
N ALA A 91 -1.77 5.03 7.18
CA ALA A 91 -1.62 6.43 6.80
C ALA A 91 -0.48 7.11 7.56
N LYS A 92 -0.40 6.96 8.88
CA LYS A 92 0.71 7.50 9.69
C LYS A 92 2.08 7.06 9.17
N LEU A 93 2.26 5.77 8.88
CA LEU A 93 3.51 5.24 8.33
C LEU A 93 3.77 5.80 6.92
N ALA A 94 2.79 5.69 6.04
CA ALA A 94 2.92 6.05 4.64
C ALA A 94 3.17 7.55 4.41
N THR A 95 2.68 8.41 5.31
CA THR A 95 2.93 9.86 5.24
C THR A 95 4.11 10.31 6.09
N ARG A 96 4.83 9.40 6.77
CA ARG A 96 5.82 9.78 7.80
C ARG A 96 7.00 10.56 7.25
N VAL A 97 7.46 10.20 6.04
CA VAL A 97 8.66 10.77 5.42
C VAL A 97 8.39 11.40 4.05
N VAL A 98 7.16 11.39 3.55
CA VAL A 98 6.84 12.07 2.28
C VAL A 98 6.83 13.59 2.49
N PRO A 99 7.12 14.41 1.46
CA PRO A 99 7.03 15.87 1.54
C PRO A 99 5.58 16.35 1.70
N ASP A 100 5.41 17.60 2.11
CA ASP A 100 4.08 18.24 2.19
C ASP A 100 3.35 18.20 0.82
N GLY A 101 2.03 18.01 0.87
CA GLY A 101 1.19 17.85 -0.32
C GLY A 101 1.15 16.43 -0.90
N TYR A 102 1.96 15.52 -0.36
CA TYR A 102 1.87 14.08 -0.64
C TYR A 102 1.21 13.36 0.53
N GLY A 103 0.43 12.32 0.22
CA GLY A 103 -0.26 11.55 1.24
C GLY A 103 -0.81 10.23 0.72
N VAL A 104 -1.79 9.69 1.44
CA VAL A 104 -2.47 8.45 1.06
C VAL A 104 -3.71 8.73 0.23
N TRP A 105 -3.96 7.87 -0.77
CA TRP A 105 -5.22 7.91 -1.50
C TRP A 105 -6.16 6.87 -0.90
N LEU A 106 -7.37 7.29 -0.55
CA LEU A 106 -8.37 6.43 0.06
C LEU A 106 -9.48 6.11 -0.94
N ARG A 107 -9.78 4.83 -1.09
CA ARG A 107 -10.85 4.32 -1.96
C ARG A 107 -11.63 3.24 -1.23
N PHE A 108 -12.93 3.16 -1.51
CA PHE A 108 -13.83 2.14 -0.97
C PHE A 108 -14.48 1.32 -2.10
N LEU A 109 -15.05 0.15 -1.78
CA LEU A 109 -15.76 -0.68 -2.76
C LEU A 109 -17.09 -0.02 -3.17
N ASN A 110 -17.86 0.43 -2.19
CA ASN A 110 -19.24 0.84 -2.36
C ASN A 110 -19.38 2.36 -2.30
N SER A 111 -18.84 3.00 -1.26
CA SER A 111 -18.99 4.44 -1.04
C SER A 111 -18.29 5.28 -2.12
N PRO A 112 -18.97 6.25 -2.76
CA PRO A 112 -18.32 7.12 -3.74
C PRO A 112 -17.37 8.14 -3.10
N ILE A 113 -17.35 8.25 -1.76
CA ILE A 113 -16.42 9.11 -1.04
C ILE A 113 -15.00 8.58 -1.26
N SER A 114 -14.09 9.49 -1.59
CA SER A 114 -12.68 9.21 -1.82
C SER A 114 -11.88 10.46 -1.55
N GLY A 115 -10.60 10.31 -1.20
CA GLY A 115 -9.70 11.44 -1.06
C GLY A 115 -8.30 11.10 -1.56
N ASP A 116 -7.60 12.12 -2.04
CA ASP A 116 -6.25 12.02 -2.59
C ASP A 116 -5.30 12.87 -1.75
N ASN A 117 -4.05 12.42 -1.65
CA ASN A 117 -2.99 12.99 -0.83
C ASN A 117 -3.42 13.33 0.61
N LEU A 118 -4.25 12.47 1.20
CA LEU A 118 -4.73 12.65 2.57
C LEU A 118 -3.58 12.45 3.56
N THR A 119 -3.48 13.36 4.51
CA THR A 119 -2.67 13.18 5.71
C THR A 119 -3.32 12.16 6.65
N HIS A 120 -2.56 11.67 7.62
CA HIS A 120 -3.11 10.75 8.63
C HIS A 120 -4.23 11.37 9.49
N THR A 121 -4.27 12.70 9.64
CA THR A 121 -5.34 13.37 10.40
C THR A 121 -6.63 13.53 9.58
N GLU A 122 -6.51 13.70 8.26
CA GLU A 122 -7.66 13.86 7.36
C GLU A 122 -8.32 12.51 7.04
N ILE A 123 -7.55 11.43 6.93
CA ILE A 123 -8.06 10.14 6.44
C ILE A 123 -9.24 9.60 7.28
N LEU A 124 -9.18 9.81 8.60
CA LEU A 124 -10.25 9.37 9.51
C LEU A 124 -11.54 10.17 9.34
N GLN A 125 -11.47 11.43 8.91
CA GLN A 125 -12.67 12.22 8.63
C GLN A 125 -13.44 11.64 7.44
N TYR A 126 -12.72 11.21 6.39
CA TYR A 126 -13.32 10.52 5.25
C TYR A 126 -13.89 9.16 5.66
N TYR A 127 -13.12 8.38 6.41
CA TYR A 127 -13.54 7.05 6.85
C TYR A 127 -14.78 7.10 7.75
N ASP A 128 -14.82 8.03 8.71
CA ASP A 128 -15.91 8.17 9.68
C ASP A 128 -17.20 8.76 9.07
N SER A 129 -17.11 9.32 7.85
CA SER A 129 -18.27 9.82 7.12
C SER A 129 -19.07 8.74 6.39
N ILE A 130 -18.60 7.50 6.40
CA ILE A 130 -19.22 6.37 5.71
C ILE A 130 -19.42 5.18 6.66
N GLY A 131 -20.14 4.16 6.20
CA GLY A 131 -20.29 2.91 6.94
C GLY A 131 -20.50 1.70 6.02
N PRO A 132 -20.34 0.48 6.55
CA PRO A 132 -20.48 -0.77 5.81
C PRO A 132 -21.85 -0.94 5.16
N THR A 133 -21.87 -1.27 3.87
CA THR A 133 -23.11 -1.50 3.12
C THR A 133 -22.87 -2.30 1.83
N ALA A 134 -23.94 -2.86 1.26
CA ALA A 134 -23.91 -3.56 -0.02
C ALA A 134 -22.93 -4.76 -0.06
N MET A 135 -22.55 -5.18 -1.28
CA MET A 135 -21.77 -6.39 -1.53
C MET A 135 -20.29 -6.07 -1.76
N THR A 136 -19.53 -7.05 -2.24
CA THR A 136 -18.06 -6.97 -2.39
C THR A 136 -17.64 -7.00 -3.88
N PRO A 137 -17.96 -5.96 -4.69
CA PRO A 137 -17.57 -5.88 -6.11
C PRO A 137 -16.09 -5.45 -6.26
N LEU A 138 -15.19 -6.25 -5.70
CA LEU A 138 -13.77 -5.99 -5.52
C LEU A 138 -13.02 -5.72 -6.84
N GLY A 139 -13.24 -6.54 -7.87
CA GLY A 139 -12.53 -6.46 -9.15
C GLY A 139 -13.04 -5.34 -10.06
N THR A 140 -14.35 -5.31 -10.27
CA THR A 140 -15.00 -4.28 -11.10
C THR A 140 -14.81 -2.88 -10.52
N THR A 141 -14.85 -2.73 -9.19
CA THR A 141 -14.61 -1.44 -8.55
C THR A 141 -13.13 -1.08 -8.55
N LEU A 142 -12.20 -2.02 -8.33
CA LEU A 142 -10.76 -1.78 -8.49
C LEU A 142 -10.48 -1.15 -9.86
N ARG A 143 -11.04 -1.75 -10.92
CA ARG A 143 -10.90 -1.22 -12.27
C ARG A 143 -11.43 0.22 -12.38
N ARG A 144 -12.70 0.42 -12.04
CA ARG A 144 -13.42 1.69 -12.22
C ARG A 144 -12.85 2.84 -11.39
N ARG A 145 -12.44 2.59 -10.15
CA ARG A 145 -12.07 3.64 -9.18
C ARG A 145 -10.58 3.86 -9.02
N ILE A 146 -9.77 2.90 -9.46
CA ILE A 146 -8.31 2.97 -9.33
C ILE A 146 -7.66 2.83 -10.71
N LEU A 147 -7.79 1.67 -11.35
CA LEU A 147 -6.98 1.37 -12.55
C LEU A 147 -7.31 2.30 -13.72
N GLU A 148 -8.58 2.55 -14.01
CA GLU A 148 -9.01 3.46 -15.07
C GLU A 148 -8.52 4.90 -14.82
N PRO A 149 -8.91 5.58 -13.73
CA PRO A 149 -8.56 6.98 -13.53
C PRO A 149 -7.08 7.21 -13.23
N LEU A 150 -6.38 6.25 -12.62
CA LEU A 150 -5.03 6.48 -12.08
C LEU A 150 -3.93 5.81 -12.91
N VAL A 151 -4.28 4.84 -13.76
CA VAL A 151 -3.32 4.12 -14.61
C VAL A 151 -3.69 4.30 -16.08
N TYR A 152 -4.84 3.83 -16.51
CA TYR A 152 -5.18 3.76 -17.94
C TYR A 152 -5.36 5.14 -18.57
N ASN A 153 -5.92 6.09 -17.82
CA ASN A 153 -6.11 7.46 -18.29
C ASN A 153 -4.86 8.34 -18.12
N VAL A 154 -3.94 7.97 -17.22
CA VAL A 154 -2.77 8.78 -16.86
C VAL A 154 -1.53 8.36 -17.66
N LEU A 155 -1.24 7.06 -17.74
CA LEU A 155 -0.02 6.55 -18.37
C LEU A 155 0.17 7.01 -19.84
N PRO A 156 -0.89 7.09 -20.68
CA PRO A 156 -0.76 7.54 -22.06
C PRO A 156 -0.38 9.02 -22.24
N SER A 157 -0.45 9.85 -21.19
CA SER A 157 0.00 11.24 -21.25
C SER A 157 1.36 11.47 -20.58
N ARG A 158 1.87 10.48 -19.81
CA ARG A 158 3.13 10.61 -19.09
C ARG A 158 4.35 10.41 -19.99
N PRO A 159 5.44 11.18 -19.78
CA PRO A 159 6.72 10.94 -20.43
C PRO A 159 7.22 9.53 -20.08
N ASN A 160 7.88 8.88 -21.03
CA ASN A 160 8.46 7.53 -20.88
C ASN A 160 7.46 6.45 -20.40
N ARG A 161 6.14 6.71 -20.48
CA ARG A 161 5.09 5.79 -20.03
C ARG A 161 5.28 5.38 -18.58
N LYS A 162 5.69 6.32 -17.72
CA LYS A 162 5.97 6.08 -16.31
C LYS A 162 5.00 6.85 -15.41
N LEU A 163 4.54 6.24 -14.34
CA LEU A 163 3.82 6.97 -13.29
C LEU A 163 4.82 7.81 -12.50
N GLU A 164 4.35 8.94 -12.00
CA GLU A 164 5.16 9.86 -11.19
C GLU A 164 5.73 9.17 -9.93
N ARG A 165 4.89 8.36 -9.30
CA ARG A 165 5.25 7.37 -8.28
C ARG A 165 4.54 6.06 -8.63
N PRO A 166 5.21 4.90 -8.61
CA PRO A 166 4.55 3.61 -8.73
C PRO A 166 3.42 3.47 -7.69
N LEU A 167 2.30 2.84 -8.05
CA LEU A 167 1.18 2.63 -7.13
C LEU A 167 1.43 1.40 -6.24
N LEU A 168 1.20 1.55 -4.94
CA LEU A 168 1.05 0.45 -4.00
C LEU A 168 -0.41 0.41 -3.53
N ILE A 169 -1.19 -0.52 -4.08
CA ILE A 169 -2.61 -0.67 -3.76
C ILE A 169 -2.74 -1.67 -2.60
N CYS A 170 -2.97 -1.14 -1.41
CA CYS A 170 -3.19 -1.90 -0.18
C CYS A 170 -4.67 -2.23 -0.05
N VAL A 171 -5.05 -3.45 -0.42
CA VAL A 171 -6.42 -3.96 -0.30
C VAL A 171 -6.61 -4.56 1.08
N ILE A 172 -7.68 -4.15 1.77
CA ILE A 172 -8.11 -4.72 3.06
C ILE A 172 -9.55 -5.22 2.87
N THR A 173 -9.80 -6.51 3.09
CA THR A 173 -11.11 -7.14 2.88
C THR A 173 -11.34 -8.32 3.82
N ASP A 174 -12.59 -8.58 4.19
CA ASP A 174 -13.00 -9.77 4.94
C ASP A 174 -13.60 -10.89 4.07
N GLY A 175 -13.64 -10.67 2.75
CA GLY A 175 -14.38 -11.48 1.81
C GLY A 175 -13.65 -11.77 0.50
N MET A 176 -14.40 -12.38 -0.40
CA MET A 176 -14.01 -12.63 -1.79
C MET A 176 -14.95 -11.86 -2.75
N PRO A 177 -14.57 -11.68 -4.03
CA PRO A 177 -15.43 -11.05 -5.03
C PRO A 177 -16.88 -11.58 -4.99
N ASN A 178 -17.85 -10.67 -4.95
CA ASN A 178 -19.27 -10.98 -4.86
C ASN A 178 -20.13 -10.04 -5.74
N GLN A 179 -21.21 -10.57 -6.31
CA GLN A 179 -22.02 -9.92 -7.37
C GLN A 179 -21.22 -9.55 -8.63
N GLU A 180 -20.10 -10.24 -8.85
CA GLU A 180 -19.27 -10.22 -10.04
C GLU A 180 -18.66 -11.62 -10.23
N PRO A 181 -18.04 -11.93 -11.37
CA PRO A 181 -17.29 -13.17 -11.51
C PRO A 181 -16.25 -13.33 -10.40
N ILE A 182 -16.11 -14.55 -9.87
CA ILE A 182 -15.16 -14.87 -8.78
C ILE A 182 -13.69 -14.59 -9.15
N THR A 183 -13.40 -14.43 -10.45
CA THR A 183 -12.11 -14.12 -11.05
C THR A 183 -11.94 -12.64 -11.41
N ALA A 184 -12.96 -11.79 -11.21
CA ALA A 184 -12.96 -10.42 -11.69
C ALA A 184 -11.80 -9.58 -11.13
N PHE A 185 -11.37 -9.87 -9.89
CA PHE A 185 -10.23 -9.18 -9.28
C PHE A 185 -8.90 -9.65 -9.89
N GLU A 186 -8.70 -10.96 -10.04
CA GLU A 186 -7.54 -11.53 -10.75
C GLU A 186 -7.44 -11.02 -12.19
N GLU A 187 -8.56 -10.97 -12.89
CA GLU A 187 -8.66 -10.47 -14.26
C GLU A 187 -8.34 -8.98 -14.34
N ALA A 188 -8.83 -8.15 -13.41
CA ALA A 188 -8.50 -6.72 -13.35
C ALA A 188 -7.00 -6.48 -13.15
N ILE A 189 -6.34 -7.28 -12.31
CA ILE A 189 -4.89 -7.23 -12.10
C ILE A 189 -4.14 -7.68 -13.36
N ALA A 190 -4.54 -8.82 -13.94
CA ALA A 190 -3.93 -9.34 -15.16
C ALA A 190 -4.06 -8.35 -16.33
N ASP A 191 -5.22 -7.72 -16.48
CA ASP A 191 -5.47 -6.66 -17.45
C ASP A 191 -4.54 -5.46 -17.24
N CYS A 192 -4.40 -4.98 -16.00
CA CYS A 192 -3.51 -3.86 -15.68
C CYS A 192 -2.07 -4.18 -16.05
N ARG A 193 -1.62 -5.39 -15.67
CA ARG A 193 -0.29 -5.89 -16.00
C ARG A 193 -0.06 -5.97 -17.51
N ARG A 194 -1.01 -6.51 -18.27
CA ARG A 194 -0.93 -6.58 -19.74
C ARG A 194 -0.91 -5.18 -20.36
N PHE A 195 -1.75 -4.27 -19.88
CA PHE A 195 -1.79 -2.88 -20.33
C PHE A 195 -0.44 -2.19 -20.13
N LEU A 196 0.16 -2.29 -18.94
CA LEU A 196 1.48 -1.71 -18.65
C LEU A 196 2.55 -2.25 -19.61
N ARG A 197 2.60 -3.57 -19.82
CA ARG A 197 3.54 -4.20 -20.76
C ARG A 197 3.34 -3.71 -22.19
N GLN A 198 2.10 -3.65 -22.67
CA GLN A 198 1.79 -3.19 -24.02
C GLN A 198 2.13 -1.72 -24.23
N ALA A 199 2.01 -0.90 -23.17
CA ALA A 199 2.43 0.49 -23.17
C ALA A 199 3.96 0.68 -23.08
N GLY A 200 4.76 -0.39 -22.96
CA GLY A 200 6.21 -0.31 -22.76
C GLY A 200 6.62 0.06 -21.34
N SER A 201 5.70 -0.01 -20.39
CA SER A 201 5.93 0.24 -18.96
C SER A 201 6.21 -1.06 -18.20
N GLN A 202 6.95 -0.96 -17.09
CA GLN A 202 7.13 -2.10 -16.20
C GLN A 202 5.81 -2.43 -15.46
N PRO A 203 5.41 -3.71 -15.37
CA PRO A 203 4.26 -4.15 -14.57
C PRO A 203 4.30 -3.68 -13.12
N THR A 204 5.50 -3.63 -12.54
CA THR A 204 5.76 -3.25 -11.15
C THR A 204 5.49 -1.79 -10.84
N GLN A 205 5.14 -0.96 -11.84
CA GLN A 205 4.58 0.37 -11.63
C GLN A 205 3.24 0.34 -10.88
N VAL A 206 2.56 -0.81 -10.81
CA VAL A 206 1.37 -1.04 -10.00
C VAL A 206 1.53 -2.36 -9.25
N ARG A 207 1.61 -2.30 -7.93
CA ARG A 207 1.68 -3.48 -7.06
C ARG A 207 0.45 -3.56 -6.15
N PHE A 208 0.04 -4.77 -5.85
CA PHE A 208 -1.14 -5.07 -5.04
C PHE A 208 -0.68 -5.79 -3.77
N CYS A 209 -0.94 -5.19 -2.62
CA CYS A 209 -0.78 -5.82 -1.31
C CYS A 209 -2.17 -6.17 -0.80
N VAL A 210 -2.53 -7.45 -0.83
CA VAL A 210 -3.88 -7.94 -0.50
C VAL A 210 -3.88 -8.55 0.89
N ASN A 211 -4.74 -8.01 1.74
CA ASN A 211 -4.74 -8.29 3.17
C ASN A 211 -6.13 -8.71 3.63
N GLN A 212 -6.19 -9.84 4.32
CA GLN A 212 -7.43 -10.32 4.93
C GLN A 212 -7.61 -9.74 6.33
N ILE A 213 -8.85 -9.40 6.67
CA ILE A 213 -9.34 -9.31 8.06
C ILE A 213 -10.50 -10.29 8.25
N GLY A 214 -10.89 -10.59 9.49
CA GLY A 214 -12.00 -11.49 9.74
C GLY A 214 -11.69 -12.96 9.43
N GLY A 215 -12.49 -13.86 10.02
CA GLY A 215 -12.23 -15.31 9.98
C GLY A 215 -12.86 -16.09 8.84
N ASP A 216 -13.34 -15.43 7.78
CA ASP A 216 -13.99 -16.15 6.69
C ASP A 216 -12.99 -17.01 5.90
N SER A 217 -13.29 -18.31 5.84
CA SER A 217 -12.49 -19.28 5.08
C SER A 217 -12.52 -19.06 3.56
N SER A 218 -13.58 -18.44 3.04
CA SER A 218 -13.70 -18.09 1.62
C SER A 218 -12.73 -16.97 1.23
N ALA A 219 -12.55 -15.98 2.10
CA ALA A 219 -11.52 -14.95 1.94
C ALA A 219 -10.11 -15.56 1.98
N ALA A 220 -9.86 -16.48 2.92
CA ALA A 220 -8.59 -17.20 2.99
C ALA A 220 -8.32 -18.01 1.70
N GLY A 221 -9.34 -18.70 1.18
CA GLY A 221 -9.26 -19.42 -0.08
C GLY A 221 -9.04 -18.49 -1.28
N PHE A 222 -9.63 -17.30 -1.29
CA PHE A 222 -9.40 -16.28 -2.30
C PHE A 222 -7.95 -15.79 -2.30
N LEU A 223 -7.38 -15.41 -1.15
CA LEU A 223 -5.96 -15.02 -1.07
C LEU A 223 -5.04 -16.15 -1.50
N GLU A 224 -5.37 -17.41 -1.20
CA GLU A 224 -4.57 -18.55 -1.66
C GLU A 224 -4.61 -18.73 -3.19
N ARG A 225 -5.77 -18.48 -3.82
CA ARG A 225 -5.85 -18.45 -5.29
C ARG A 225 -4.98 -17.35 -5.88
N LEU A 226 -4.95 -16.16 -5.26
CA LEU A 226 -4.08 -15.07 -5.68
C LEU A 226 -2.60 -15.45 -5.60
N ARG A 227 -2.15 -16.02 -4.48
CA ARG A 227 -0.75 -16.45 -4.29
C ARG A 227 -0.30 -17.47 -5.33
N ARG A 228 -1.19 -18.36 -5.78
CA ARG A 228 -0.88 -19.41 -6.76
C ARG A 228 -1.00 -18.94 -8.21
N ASN A 229 -1.49 -17.73 -8.46
CA ASN A 229 -1.70 -17.25 -9.81
C ASN A 229 -0.38 -16.76 -10.44
N GLN A 230 0.22 -17.61 -11.27
CA GLN A 230 1.48 -17.34 -11.95
C GLN A 230 1.45 -16.14 -12.91
N GLU A 231 0.28 -15.74 -13.40
CA GLU A 231 0.15 -14.60 -14.32
C GLU A 231 0.42 -13.26 -13.61
N ILE A 232 0.10 -13.17 -12.32
CA ILE A 232 0.11 -11.93 -11.53
C ILE A 232 1.09 -11.97 -10.35
N GLN A 233 1.81 -13.08 -10.14
CA GLN A 233 2.73 -13.30 -9.02
C GLN A 233 3.84 -12.24 -8.89
N ASP A 234 4.21 -11.57 -9.98
CA ASP A 234 5.24 -10.51 -9.99
C ASP A 234 4.72 -9.15 -9.49
N VAL A 235 3.40 -8.99 -9.38
CA VAL A 235 2.74 -7.73 -8.97
C VAL A 235 1.79 -7.88 -7.79
N VAL A 236 1.48 -9.11 -7.34
CA VAL A 236 0.59 -9.38 -6.21
C VAL A 236 1.36 -9.99 -5.05
N TYR A 237 1.16 -9.40 -3.88
CA TYR A 237 1.57 -9.94 -2.58
C TYR A 237 0.34 -10.14 -1.71
N CYS A 238 0.22 -11.29 -1.06
CA CYS A 238 -0.85 -11.56 -0.11
C CYS A 238 -0.26 -11.92 1.25
N THR A 239 -0.67 -11.22 2.30
CA THR A 239 -0.18 -11.53 3.66
C THR A 239 -0.50 -12.95 4.06
N THR A 240 0.42 -13.64 4.74
CA THR A 240 0.24 -15.03 5.16
C THR A 240 -0.74 -15.19 6.32
N GLY A 241 -0.91 -14.16 7.14
CA GLY A 241 -1.89 -14.08 8.22
C GLY A 241 -2.94 -12.99 8.00
N ARG A 242 -3.92 -12.93 8.91
CA ARG A 242 -4.93 -11.87 8.94
C ARG A 242 -4.39 -10.63 9.64
N LEU A 243 -4.68 -9.44 9.11
CA LEU A 243 -4.22 -8.20 9.72
C LEU A 243 -4.85 -7.95 11.09
N ASP A 244 -6.14 -8.26 11.26
CA ASP A 244 -6.83 -8.07 12.54
C ASP A 244 -6.19 -8.89 13.68
N SER A 245 -5.70 -10.08 13.37
CA SER A 245 -5.06 -10.98 14.34
C SER A 245 -3.68 -10.45 14.71
N GLY A 246 -2.83 -10.17 13.72
CA GLY A 246 -1.50 -9.58 13.99
C GLY A 246 -1.60 -8.23 14.69
N PHE A 247 -2.60 -7.42 14.34
CA PHE A 247 -2.89 -6.16 15.01
C PHE A 247 -3.31 -6.39 16.46
N SER A 248 -4.23 -7.33 16.72
CA SER A 248 -4.67 -7.66 18.07
C SER A 248 -3.54 -8.19 18.94
N ASP A 249 -2.65 -9.01 18.38
CA ASP A 249 -1.52 -9.62 19.09
C ASP A 249 -0.45 -8.59 19.48
N LEU A 250 -0.28 -7.54 18.66
CA LEU A 250 0.78 -6.54 18.82
C LEU A 250 0.30 -5.20 19.39
N GLN A 251 -1.01 -4.97 19.56
CA GLN A 251 -1.54 -3.64 19.94
C GLN A 251 -1.05 -3.11 21.29
N GLU A 252 -0.57 -3.99 22.18
CA GLU A 252 0.01 -3.61 23.48
C GLU A 252 1.49 -3.17 23.36
N ASN A 253 2.16 -3.47 22.24
CA ASN A 253 3.54 -3.11 21.97
C ASN A 253 3.64 -2.27 20.69
N GLN A 254 3.57 -0.95 20.85
CA GLN A 254 3.55 0.00 19.72
C GLN A 254 4.73 -0.17 18.77
N ARG A 255 5.95 -0.35 19.30
CA ARG A 255 7.14 -0.49 18.46
C ARG A 255 7.11 -1.74 17.59
N GLU A 256 6.66 -2.86 18.15
CA GLU A 256 6.53 -4.11 17.39
C GLU A 256 5.39 -4.03 16.37
N LEU A 257 4.26 -3.43 16.73
CA LEU A 257 3.14 -3.22 15.82
C LEU A 257 3.53 -2.36 14.61
N GLU A 258 4.19 -1.23 14.85
CA GLU A 258 4.64 -0.32 13.79
C GLU A 258 5.71 -0.96 12.91
N THR A 259 6.62 -1.75 13.51
CA THR A 259 7.60 -2.53 12.74
C THR A 259 6.92 -3.59 11.86
N TRP A 260 5.95 -4.31 12.41
CA TRP A 260 5.21 -5.34 11.68
C TRP A 260 4.39 -4.75 10.52
N LEU A 261 3.67 -3.65 10.75
CA LEU A 261 2.94 -2.94 9.69
C LEU A 261 3.88 -2.40 8.62
N LEU A 262 5.01 -1.81 9.01
CA LEU A 262 6.03 -1.35 8.06
C LEU A 262 6.51 -2.51 7.17
N LYS A 263 6.79 -3.67 7.76
CA LYS A 263 7.19 -4.88 6.99
C LYS A 263 6.10 -5.32 6.03
N ILE A 264 4.85 -5.43 6.47
CA ILE A 264 3.72 -5.80 5.59
C ILE A 264 3.58 -4.87 4.39
N LEU A 265 3.71 -3.56 4.60
CA LEU A 265 3.61 -2.57 3.52
C LEU A 265 4.80 -2.61 2.58
N THR A 266 5.98 -3.02 3.06
CA THR A 266 7.24 -2.91 2.30
C THR A 266 7.72 -4.22 1.68
N ASP A 267 7.41 -5.38 2.26
CA ASP A 267 7.70 -6.69 1.67
C ASP A 267 7.30 -6.83 0.18
N PRO A 268 6.16 -6.30 -0.30
CA PRO A 268 5.84 -6.34 -1.74
C PRO A 268 6.74 -5.48 -2.64
N ILE A 269 7.46 -4.50 -2.09
CA ILE A 269 8.16 -3.45 -2.84
C ILE A 269 9.67 -3.42 -2.59
N MET A 270 10.14 -4.04 -1.51
CA MET A 270 11.56 -4.14 -1.21
C MET A 270 12.26 -4.97 -2.30
N PRO A 271 13.47 -4.58 -2.72
CA PRO A 271 14.29 -5.43 -3.57
C PRO A 271 14.48 -6.80 -2.90
N ALA A 272 14.46 -7.87 -3.68
CA ALA A 272 14.91 -9.16 -3.16
C ALA A 272 16.35 -8.97 -2.68
N HIS A 273 16.61 -9.16 -1.38
CA HIS A 273 17.98 -9.19 -0.90
C HIS A 273 18.68 -10.33 -1.64
N ASN A 274 19.57 -9.98 -2.58
CA ASN A 274 20.53 -10.92 -3.13
C ASN A 274 21.42 -11.34 -1.97
N ASN A 275 21.06 -12.41 -1.27
CA ASN A 275 22.00 -13.17 -0.47
C ASN A 275 22.97 -13.80 -1.47
N ALA A 276 24.04 -13.05 -1.78
CA ALA A 276 25.25 -13.60 -2.39
C ALA A 276 25.94 -14.54 -1.42
#